data_AF-U4V8C8-F1
#
_entry.id   AF-U4V8C8-F1
#
_cell.length_a   1.000
_cell.length_b   1.000
_cell.length_c   1.000
_cell.angle_alpha   90.00
_cell.angle_beta   90.00
_cell.angle_gamma   90.00
#
_symmetry.space_group_name_H-M   'P 1'
#
loop_
_entity.id
_entity.type
_entity.pdbx_description
1 polymer ?
#
loop_
_entity_poly.entity_id
_entity_poly.type
_entity_poly.pdbx_seq_one_letter_code
_entity_poly.pdbx_strand_id
1 'polypeptide(L)' 'MIAHRPSIMQVADKLLVLENGRISQFGPRTDVVASLTPASNGPQMGAANA' A
#
# COMPACT_ATOMS: atom_id res chain seq x y z
N MET A 1 -10.43 3.69 11.93
CA MET A 1 -10.89 3.22 10.59
C MET A 1 -10.01 2.06 10.17
N ILE A 2 -10.58 0.99 9.61
CA ILE A 2 -9.82 -0.12 9.01
C ILE A 2 -10.13 -0.12 7.51
N ALA A 3 -9.12 0.03 6.67
CA ALA A 3 -9.30 0.14 5.22
C ALA A 3 -8.09 -0.42 4.47
N HIS A 4 -8.34 -0.89 3.25
CA HIS A 4 -7.32 -1.36 2.31
C HIS A 4 -7.27 -0.51 1.02
N ARG A 5 -8.27 0.36 0.80
CA ARG A 5 -8.38 1.19 -0.42
C ARG A 5 -7.65 2.51 -0.23
N PRO A 6 -6.77 2.93 -1.16
CA PRO A 6 -6.03 4.20 -1.06
C PRO A 6 -6.94 5.43 -0.87
N SER A 7 -8.08 5.49 -1.58
CA SER A 7 -9.00 6.63 -1.51
C SER A 7 -9.51 6.92 -0.11
N ILE A 8 -9.73 5.88 0.70
CA ILE A 8 -10.21 6.04 2.07
C ILE A 8 -9.04 6.30 3.02
N MET A 9 -7.88 5.64 2.82
CA MET A 9 -6.69 5.91 3.62
C MET A 9 -6.20 7.37 3.50
N GLN A 10 -6.55 8.07 2.42
CA GLN A 10 -6.21 9.48 2.21
C GLN A 10 -6.81 10.44 3.25
N VAL A 11 -7.90 10.12 3.93
CA VAL A 11 -8.50 11.05 4.92
C VAL A 11 -7.90 10.90 6.32
N ALA A 12 -7.00 9.94 6.52
CA ALA A 12 -6.37 9.69 7.81
C ALA A 12 -5.03 10.43 7.93
N ASP A 13 -4.80 11.08 9.07
CA ASP A 13 -3.52 11.74 9.39
C ASP A 13 -2.40 10.73 9.64
N LYS A 14 -2.75 9.59 10.25
CA LYS A 14 -1.81 8.52 10.61
C LYS A 14 -2.35 7.15 10.20
N LEU A 15 -1.43 6.24 9.91
CA LEU A 15 -1.72 4.84 9.62
C LEU A 15 -1.01 3.93 10.62
N LEU A 16 -1.66 2.80 10.92
CA LEU A 16 -1.11 1.70 11.69
C LEU A 16 -1.30 0.42 10.87
N VAL A 17 -0.24 -0.33 10.65
CA VAL A 17 -0.29 -1.63 9.99
C VAL A 17 -0.20 -2.73 11.04
N LEU A 18 -1.16 -3.65 10.99
CA LEU A 18 -1.17 -4.85 11.82
C LEU A 18 -0.79 -6.06 10.96
N GLU A 19 0.18 -6.82 11.43
CA GLU A 19 0.59 -8.09 10.85
C GLU A 19 0.72 -9.11 11.98
N ASN A 20 0.05 -10.26 11.84
CA ASN A 20 0.10 -11.34 12.82
C ASN A 20 -0.24 -10.89 14.25
N GLY A 21 -1.22 -9.99 14.40
CA GLY A 21 -1.63 -9.45 15.69
C GLY A 21 -0.65 -8.49 16.34
N ARG A 22 0.40 -8.07 15.64
CA ARG A 22 1.39 -7.08 16.10
C ARG A 22 1.42 -5.86 15.20
N ILE A 23 1.80 -4.73 15.77
CA ILE A 23 2.04 -3.50 15.00
C ILE A 23 3.32 -3.69 14.21
N SER A 24 3.23 -3.71 12.88
CA SER A 24 4.40 -3.72 12.00
C SER A 24 4.86 -2.30 11.66
N GLN A 25 3.92 -1.35 11.52
CA GLN A 25 4.23 0.05 11.25
C GLN A 25 3.23 1.00 11.90
N PHE A 26 3.68 2.20 12.26
CA PHE A 26 2.83 3.30 12.71
C PHE A 26 3.47 4.64 12.38
N GLY A 27 2.71 5.58 11.79
CA GLY A 27 3.25 6.89 11.45
C GLY A 27 2.33 7.73 10.57
N PRO A 28 2.83 8.86 10.04
CA PRO A 28 2.13 9.64 9.03
C PRO A 28 1.76 8.77 7.83
N ARG A 29 0.60 9.05 7.25
CA ARG A 29 0.07 8.29 6.10
C ARG A 29 1.07 8.21 4.94
N THR A 30 1.72 9.31 4.60
CA THR A 30 2.69 9.39 3.49
C THR A 30 3.84 8.40 3.66
N ASP A 31 4.35 8.28 4.88
CA ASP A 31 5.54 7.50 5.19
C ASP A 31 5.21 6.01 5.18
N VAL A 32 4.06 5.65 5.76
CA VAL A 32 3.55 4.27 5.77
C VAL A 32 3.24 3.80 4.34
N VAL A 33 2.51 4.59 3.55
CA VAL A 33 2.15 4.21 2.16
C VAL A 33 3.36 4.09 1.24
N ALA A 34 4.37 4.95 1.39
CA ALA A 34 5.62 4.86 0.61
C ALA A 34 6.31 3.50 0.81
N SER A 35 6.24 2.92 2.01
CA SER A 35 6.82 1.61 2.30
C SER A 35 6.00 0.43 1.77
N LEU A 36 4.70 0.63 1.52
CA LEU A 36 3.75 -0.40 1.10
C LEU A 36 3.62 -0.55 -0.41
N THR A 37 4.05 0.45 -1.19
CA THR A 37 3.83 0.45 -2.64
C THR A 37 4.89 -0.44 -3.30
N PRO A 38 4.54 -1.64 -3.81
CA PRO A 38 5.47 -2.38 -4.64
C PRO A 38 5.65 -1.56 -5.92
N ALA A 39 6.89 -1.38 -6.39
CA ALA A 39 7.14 -0.79 -7.69
C ALA A 39 6.24 -1.50 -8.71
N SER A 40 5.25 -0.78 -9.25
CA SER A 40 4.22 -1.34 -10.12
C SER A 40 4.89 -2.19 -11.19
N ASN A 41 4.61 -3.50 -11.17
CA ASN A 41 5.04 -4.39 -12.25
C ASN A 41 4.61 -3.74 -13.56
N GLY A 42 5.61 -3.36 -14.37
CA GLY A 42 5.43 -2.76 -15.67
C GLY A 42 4.59 -3.65 -16.58
N PRO A 43 4.04 -3.10 -17.67
CA PRO A 43 3.14 -3.84 -18.55
C PRO A 43 3.81 -5.13 -19.00
N GLN A 44 3.22 -6.26 -18.62
CA GLN A 44 3.52 -7.55 -19.22
C GLN A 44 3.08 -7.46 -20.68
N MET A 45 4.00 -6.96 -21.51
CA MET A 45 3.89 -6.84 -22.95
C MET A 45 3.64 -8.24 -23.51
N GLY A 46 2.52 -8.38 -24.21
CA GLY A 46 1.96 -9.64 -24.67
C GLY A 46 2.96 -10.53 -25.39
N ALA A 47 2.92 -11.81 -25.04
CA ALA A 47 3.60 -12.86 -25.76
C ALA A 47 3.09 -12.95 -27.21
N ALA A 48 4.04 -12.92 -28.14
CA ALA A 48 4.13 -13.66 -29.39
C ALA A 48 2.87 -13.78 -30.29
N ASN A 49 2.83 -12.96 -31.34
CA ASN A 49 2.35 -13.37 -32.66
C ASN A 49 3.40 -12.94 -33.70
N ALA A 50 4.27 -13.87 -34.09
CA ALA A 50 5.11 -13.83 -35.30
C ALA A 50 5.56 -15.26 -35.62
#